data_AF-A0AAE1CEZ6-F1
#
_entry.id   AF-A0AAE1CEZ6-F1
#
_cell.length_a   1.000
_cell.length_b   1.000
_cell.length_c   1.000
_cell.angle_alpha   90.00
_cell.angle_beta   90.00
_cell.angle_gamma   90.00
#
_symmetry.space_group_name_H-M   'P 1'
#
loop_
_entity.id
_entity.type
_entity.pdbx_description
1 polymer ?
#
loop_
_entity_poly.entity_id
_entity_poly.type
_entity_poly.pdbx_seq_one_letter_code
_entity_poly.pdbx_strand_id
1 'polypeptide(L)'
;MFNARKGGEPARLTSNEWKEAIAGSWIDPSLIKKINDPLKKYLIENLKLVYQPGKGSRKMVPVLISEDTIELITKLLSERNNCNVYDHNVFLFPNTNDSLDHTSGYHCLKTIVDICHNLKKAHLLVADKFRHSLNYVYTSWFARGAKTYVLQPYWIFRSYK
;
A
#
# COMPACT_ATOMS: atom_id res chain seq x y z
N MET A 1 5.75 -3.25 -3.44
CA MET A 1 5.88 -2.44 -2.21
C MET A 1 4.87 -1.31 -2.30
N PHE A 2 3.88 -1.25 -1.40
CA PHE A 2 2.85 -0.20 -1.40
C PHE A 2 3.26 0.95 -0.47
N ASN A 3 3.03 2.19 -0.90
CA ASN A 3 3.14 3.44 -0.11
C ASN A 3 4.46 3.66 0.64
N ALA A 4 5.61 3.26 0.07
CA ALA A 4 6.91 3.43 0.73
C ALA A 4 6.97 2.81 2.16
N ARG A 5 6.12 1.82 2.47
CA ARG A 5 6.16 1.05 3.73
C ARG A 5 7.20 -0.07 3.64
N LYS A 6 7.68 -0.57 4.79
CA LYS A 6 8.59 -1.74 4.79
C LYS A 6 7.85 -2.90 4.15
N GLY A 7 8.51 -3.70 3.32
CA GLY A 7 7.86 -4.72 2.48
C GLY A 7 6.94 -5.70 3.23
N GLY A 8 7.19 -5.94 4.52
CA GLY A 8 6.34 -6.79 5.36
C GLY A 8 5.06 -6.16 5.91
N GLU A 9 4.86 -4.84 5.82
CA GLU A 9 3.62 -4.21 6.34
C GLU A 9 2.48 -4.31 5.31
N PRO A 10 2.64 -3.89 4.03
CA PRO A 10 1.58 -4.05 3.05
C PRO A 10 1.31 -5.51 2.65
N ALA A 11 2.31 -6.39 2.81
CA ALA A 11 2.14 -7.82 2.52
C ALA A 11 1.13 -8.49 3.46
N ARG A 12 0.90 -7.92 4.65
CA ARG A 12 -0.09 -8.40 5.63
C ARG A 12 -1.51 -7.98 5.31
N LEU A 13 -1.71 -7.16 4.27
CA LEU A 13 -3.05 -6.73 3.88
C LEU A 13 -3.85 -7.97 3.48
N THR A 14 -5.04 -8.13 4.03
CA THR A 14 -5.91 -9.27 3.72
C THR A 14 -6.85 -8.94 2.57
N SER A 15 -7.37 -9.98 1.93
CA SER A 15 -8.37 -9.85 0.86
C SER A 15 -9.68 -9.22 1.37
N ASN A 16 -10.02 -9.40 2.65
CA ASN A 16 -11.21 -8.78 3.24
C ASN A 16 -10.99 -7.29 3.48
N GLU A 17 -9.88 -6.92 4.10
CA GLU A 17 -9.51 -5.51 4.31
C GLU A 17 -9.40 -4.74 2.98
N TRP A 18 -8.92 -5.40 1.92
CA TRP A 18 -8.96 -4.88 0.55
C TRP A 18 -10.39 -4.59 0.07
N LYS A 19 -11.30 -5.57 0.20
CA LYS A 19 -12.71 -5.41 -0.21
C LYS A 19 -13.38 -4.25 0.52
N GLU A 20 -13.16 -4.14 1.83
CA GLU A 20 -13.65 -3.02 2.65
C GLU A 20 -13.07 -1.67 2.20
N ALA A 21 -11.78 -1.63 1.83
CA ALA A 21 -11.16 -0.41 1.31
C ALA A 21 -11.78 0.03 -0.01
N ILE A 22 -12.02 -0.90 -0.94
CA ILE A 22 -12.66 -0.61 -2.23
C ILE A 22 -14.11 -0.16 -2.04
N ALA A 23 -14.83 -0.76 -1.08
CA ALA A 23 -16.17 -0.34 -0.69
C ALA A 23 -16.21 1.01 0.05
N GLY A 24 -15.05 1.60 0.38
CA GLY A 24 -14.95 2.87 1.10
C GLY A 24 -15.32 2.77 2.58
N SER A 25 -15.35 1.56 3.14
CA SER A 25 -15.87 1.29 4.49
C SER A 25 -15.03 1.89 5.63
N TRP A 26 -13.78 2.30 5.33
CA TRP A 26 -12.83 2.80 6.32
C TRP A 26 -12.87 4.32 6.52
N ILE A 27 -13.67 5.05 5.74
CA ILE A 27 -13.78 6.51 5.82
C ILE A 27 -15.20 6.86 6.25
N ASP A 28 -15.34 7.54 7.39
CA ASP A 28 -16.64 8.04 7.83
C ASP A 28 -17.09 9.18 6.90
N PRO A 29 -18.23 9.03 6.19
CA PRO A 29 -18.76 10.08 5.30
C PRO A 29 -19.02 11.41 6.02
N SER A 30 -19.29 11.38 7.33
CA SER A 30 -19.51 12.57 8.14
C SER A 30 -18.22 13.41 8.30
N LEU A 31 -17.05 12.77 8.29
CA LEU A 31 -15.76 13.44 8.36
C LEU A 31 -15.40 14.11 7.04
N ILE A 32 -15.76 13.50 5.91
CA ILE A 32 -15.53 14.07 4.57
C ILE A 32 -16.23 15.42 4.44
N LYS A 33 -17.47 15.53 4.94
CA LYS A 33 -18.26 16.77 4.91
C LYS A 33 -17.64 17.93 5.70
N LYS A 34 -16.75 17.64 6.65
CA LYS A 34 -16.07 18.64 7.50
C LYS A 34 -14.75 19.14 6.91
N ILE A 35 -14.31 18.57 5.80
CA ILE A 35 -13.03 18.91 5.16
C ILE A 35 -13.25 20.06 4.17
N ASN A 36 -12.76 21.24 4.56
CA ASN A 36 -12.86 22.45 3.74
C ASN A 36 -11.68 22.61 2.75
N ASP A 37 -10.63 21.81 2.91
CA ASP A 37 -9.44 21.84 2.07
C ASP A 37 -9.68 21.03 0.77
N PRO A 38 -9.70 21.68 -0.41
CA PRO A 38 -9.98 21.01 -1.68
C PRO A 38 -9.01 19.88 -2.02
N LEU A 39 -7.73 20.01 -1.63
CA LEU A 39 -6.73 18.99 -1.90
C LEU A 39 -6.96 17.75 -1.02
N LYS A 40 -7.30 17.95 0.26
CA LYS A 40 -7.63 16.82 1.16
C LYS A 40 -8.90 16.11 0.73
N LYS A 41 -9.89 16.87 0.27
CA LYS A 41 -11.13 16.31 -0.29
C LYS A 41 -10.83 15.48 -1.54
N TYR A 42 -10.05 16.02 -2.47
CA TYR A 42 -9.58 15.28 -3.64
C TYR A 42 -8.83 13.99 -3.27
N LEU A 43 -7.89 14.05 -2.32
CA LEU A 43 -7.13 12.86 -1.89
C LEU A 43 -8.02 11.78 -1.28
N ILE A 44 -9.04 12.15 -0.51
CA ILE A 44 -9.98 11.18 0.09
C ILE A 44 -10.95 10.60 -0.94
N GLU A 45 -11.35 11.41 -1.92
CA GLU A 45 -12.24 10.97 -3.00
C GLU A 45 -11.53 10.01 -3.96
N ASN A 46 -10.23 10.23 -4.22
CA ASN A 46 -9.46 9.50 -5.24
C ASN A 46 -8.46 8.48 -4.67
N LEU A 47 -8.40 8.29 -3.34
CA LEU A 47 -7.59 7.25 -2.70
C LEU A 47 -8.46 6.39 -1.80
N LYS A 48 -8.34 5.07 -1.95
CA LYS A 48 -8.96 4.12 -1.03
C LYS A 48 -8.08 3.97 0.20
N LEU A 49 -8.70 3.70 1.35
CA LEU A 49 -8.01 3.68 2.63
C LEU A 49 -8.22 2.35 3.33
N VAL A 50 -7.15 1.85 3.94
CA VAL A 50 -7.21 0.73 4.87
C VAL A 50 -6.29 1.00 6.05
N TYR A 51 -6.58 0.43 7.22
CA TYR A 51 -5.75 0.61 8.40
C TYR A 51 -5.15 -0.71 8.83
N GLN A 52 -3.85 -0.72 9.12
CA GLN A 52 -3.14 -1.92 9.59
C GLN A 52 -2.41 -1.67 10.92
N PRO A 53 -2.14 -2.70 11.73
CA PRO A 53 -1.34 -2.53 12.94
C PRO A 53 0.10 -2.12 12.61
N GLY A 54 0.60 -1.04 13.24
CA GLY A 54 2.01 -0.66 13.14
C GLY A 54 2.94 -1.58 13.93
N LYS A 55 4.22 -1.67 13.53
CA LYS A 55 5.23 -2.50 14.22
C LYS A 55 5.27 -2.21 15.73
N GLY A 56 5.00 -3.24 16.54
CA GLY A 56 5.15 -3.21 18.01
C GLY A 56 4.17 -2.29 18.74
N SER A 57 3.13 -1.79 18.07
CA SER A 57 2.16 -0.88 18.68
C SER A 57 0.74 -1.33 18.39
N ARG A 58 -0.19 -1.10 19.33
CA ARG A 58 -1.64 -1.19 19.06
C ARG A 58 -2.17 -0.07 18.16
N LYS A 59 -1.29 0.83 17.67
CA LYS A 59 -1.69 1.96 16.85
C LYS A 59 -1.88 1.50 15.41
N MET A 60 -3.09 1.68 14.92
CA MET A 60 -3.44 1.49 13.53
C MET A 60 -2.79 2.59 12.68
N VAL A 61 -2.26 2.20 11.52
CA VAL A 61 -1.64 3.09 10.55
C VAL A 61 -2.40 3.01 9.23
N PRO A 62 -2.67 4.15 8.60
CA PRO A 62 -3.31 4.18 7.29
C PRO A 62 -2.36 3.66 6.20
N VAL A 63 -2.94 2.95 5.26
CA VAL A 63 -2.36 2.48 4.00
C VAL A 63 -3.28 2.99 2.90
N LEU A 64 -2.69 3.71 1.93
CA LEU A 64 -3.40 4.33 0.82
C LEU A 64 -3.40 3.39 -0.39
N ILE A 65 -4.53 3.18 -1.00
CA ILE A 65 -4.65 2.41 -2.22
C ILE A 65 -4.96 3.40 -3.32
N SER A 66 -4.02 3.56 -4.24
CA SER A 66 -4.17 4.43 -5.39
C SER A 66 -5.02 3.75 -6.47
N GLU A 67 -5.84 4.53 -7.17
CA GLU A 67 -6.77 4.02 -8.17
C GLU A 67 -6.10 3.22 -9.28
N ASP A 68 -4.90 3.63 -9.70
CA ASP A 68 -4.07 2.95 -10.69
C ASP A 68 -3.66 1.52 -10.29
N THR A 69 -3.70 1.19 -9.00
CA THR A 69 -3.39 -0.16 -8.50
C THR A 69 -4.62 -1.07 -8.42
N ILE A 70 -5.84 -0.52 -8.49
CA ILE A 70 -7.07 -1.28 -8.26
C ILE A 70 -7.25 -2.39 -9.29
N GLU A 71 -7.09 -2.06 -10.58
CA GLU A 71 -7.24 -3.04 -11.65
C GLU A 71 -6.17 -4.15 -11.55
N LEU A 72 -4.92 -3.77 -11.27
CA LEU A 72 -3.81 -4.72 -11.13
C LEU A 72 -4.01 -5.68 -9.96
N ILE A 73 -4.46 -5.18 -8.81
CA ILE A 73 -4.74 -6.01 -7.63
C ILE A 73 -5.96 -6.89 -7.89
N THR A 74 -6.99 -6.38 -8.55
CA THR A 74 -8.18 -7.15 -8.91
C THR A 74 -7.81 -8.32 -9.81
N LYS A 75 -6.95 -8.09 -10.80
CA LYS A 75 -6.41 -9.16 -11.65
C LYS A 75 -5.57 -10.16 -10.87
N LEU A 76 -4.74 -9.72 -9.94
CA LEU A 76 -3.97 -10.62 -9.08
C LEU A 76 -4.89 -11.52 -8.24
N LEU A 77 -6.00 -10.99 -7.74
CA LEU A 77 -7.00 -11.75 -6.98
C LEU A 77 -7.76 -12.76 -7.84
N SER A 78 -8.02 -12.48 -9.12
CA SER A 78 -8.69 -13.43 -10.02
C SER A 78 -7.82 -14.63 -10.38
N GLU A 79 -6.49 -14.48 -10.36
CA GLU A 79 -5.54 -15.53 -10.75
C GLU A 79 -5.14 -16.49 -9.61
N ARG A 80 -5.68 -16.32 -8.39
CA ARG A 80 -5.26 -17.11 -7.22
C ARG A 80 -5.32 -18.61 -7.45
N ASN A 81 -6.41 -19.10 -8.05
CA ASN A 81 -6.60 -20.53 -8.32
C ASN A 81 -5.61 -21.03 -9.40
N ASN A 82 -5.29 -20.19 -10.38
CA ASN A 82 -4.34 -20.51 -11.44
C ASN A 82 -2.88 -20.53 -10.93
N CYS A 83 -2.60 -19.82 -9.84
CA CYS A 83 -1.28 -19.74 -9.23
C CYS A 83 -1.06 -20.70 -8.05
N ASN A 84 -1.91 -21.70 -7.85
CA ASN A 84 -1.80 -22.67 -6.75
C ASN A 84 -1.72 -21.97 -5.37
N VAL A 85 -2.54 -20.94 -5.17
CA VAL A 85 -2.71 -20.29 -3.87
C VAL A 85 -3.70 -21.10 -3.05
N TYR A 86 -3.37 -21.35 -1.78
CA TYR A 86 -4.26 -22.07 -0.87
C TYR A 86 -5.57 -21.31 -0.65
N ASP A 87 -6.71 -22.03 -0.69
CA ASP A 87 -8.05 -21.44 -0.54
C ASP A 87 -8.24 -20.70 0.79
N HIS A 88 -7.58 -21.16 1.84
CA HIS A 88 -7.66 -20.54 3.18
C HIS A 88 -6.62 -19.44 3.41
N ASN A 89 -5.77 -19.11 2.44
CA ASN A 89 -4.83 -18.00 2.59
C ASN A 89 -5.57 -16.66 2.53
N VAL A 90 -5.58 -15.91 3.63
CA VAL A 90 -6.35 -14.65 3.74
C VAL A 90 -5.65 -13.44 3.11
N PHE A 91 -4.35 -13.54 2.81
CA PHE A 91 -3.54 -12.40 2.41
C PHE A 91 -3.82 -11.97 0.97
N LEU A 92 -3.77 -10.66 0.73
CA LEU A 92 -3.89 -10.03 -0.59
C LEU A 92 -2.71 -10.40 -1.48
N PHE A 93 -1.52 -10.56 -0.88
CA PHE A 93 -0.30 -10.99 -1.57
C PHE A 93 0.15 -12.35 -0.99
N PRO A 94 -0.54 -13.45 -1.33
CA PRO A 94 -0.32 -14.77 -0.74
C PRO A 94 0.94 -15.44 -1.29
N ASN A 95 1.59 -16.28 -0.48
CA ASN A 95 2.49 -17.30 -1.02
C ASN A 95 1.68 -18.41 -1.72
N THR A 96 2.33 -19.12 -2.63
CA THR A 96 1.77 -20.27 -3.34
C THR A 96 2.12 -21.58 -2.62
N ASN A 97 1.66 -22.72 -3.16
CA ASN A 97 1.97 -24.07 -2.68
C ASN A 97 1.48 -24.34 -1.26
N ASP A 98 0.16 -24.25 -1.05
CA ASP A 98 -0.51 -24.53 0.23
C ASP A 98 -0.05 -23.68 1.43
N SER A 99 0.67 -22.59 1.17
CA SER A 99 1.11 -21.67 2.22
C SER A 99 -0.06 -20.85 2.75
N LEU A 100 -0.11 -20.71 4.07
CA LEU A 100 -1.02 -19.78 4.77
C LEU A 100 -0.40 -18.39 4.99
N ASP A 101 0.84 -18.17 4.56
CA ASP A 101 1.58 -16.93 4.80
C ASP A 101 1.56 -16.00 3.57
N HIS A 102 1.96 -14.76 3.77
CA HIS A 102 2.09 -13.77 2.71
C HIS A 102 3.47 -13.78 2.06
N THR A 103 3.54 -13.24 0.86
CA THR A 103 4.82 -12.97 0.18
C THR A 103 5.70 -11.99 0.95
N SER A 104 7.01 -12.12 0.77
CA SER A 104 7.97 -11.11 1.20
C SER A 104 8.29 -10.19 0.04
N GLY A 105 7.94 -8.91 0.18
CA GLY A 105 8.24 -7.92 -0.86
C GLY A 105 9.72 -7.81 -1.22
N TYR A 106 10.64 -8.16 -0.30
CA TYR A 106 12.07 -8.24 -0.62
C TYR A 106 12.38 -9.42 -1.54
N HIS A 107 11.87 -10.63 -1.22
CA HIS A 107 12.09 -11.81 -2.03
C HIS A 107 11.45 -11.67 -3.42
N CYS A 108 10.21 -11.16 -3.50
CA CYS A 108 9.57 -10.88 -4.78
C CYS A 108 10.39 -9.93 -5.65
N LEU A 109 10.88 -8.82 -5.08
CA LEU A 109 11.68 -7.85 -5.83
C LEU A 109 13.01 -8.45 -6.28
N LYS A 110 13.67 -9.22 -5.42
CA LYS A 110 14.91 -9.92 -5.77
C LYS A 110 14.70 -10.90 -6.92
N THR A 111 13.63 -11.70 -6.89
CA THR A 111 13.28 -12.61 -7.99
C THR A 111 13.09 -11.87 -9.32
N ILE A 112 12.38 -10.73 -9.32
CA ILE A 112 12.22 -9.93 -10.54
C ILE A 112 13.55 -9.38 -11.05
N VAL A 113 14.41 -8.90 -10.14
CA VAL A 113 15.75 -8.43 -10.49
C VAL A 113 16.60 -9.55 -11.11
N ASP A 114 16.50 -10.76 -10.57
CA ASP A 114 17.25 -11.92 -11.03
C ASP A 114 16.80 -12.39 -12.43
N ILE A 115 15.51 -12.27 -12.76
CA ILE A 115 14.94 -12.67 -14.06
C ILE A 115 15.11 -11.58 -15.13
N CYS A 116 15.12 -10.31 -14.75
CA CYS A 116 15.22 -9.20 -15.70
C CYS A 116 16.67 -8.73 -15.88
N HIS A 117 17.43 -9.43 -16.73
CA HIS A 117 18.86 -9.17 -16.95
C HIS A 117 19.20 -7.78 -17.54
N ASN A 118 18.24 -7.10 -18.17
CA ASN A 118 18.46 -5.79 -18.83
C ASN A 118 18.18 -4.58 -17.92
N LEU A 119 18.03 -4.78 -16.61
CA LEU A 119 17.75 -3.70 -15.67
C LEU A 119 18.97 -2.81 -15.45
N LYS A 120 18.85 -1.54 -15.82
CA LYS A 120 19.86 -0.51 -15.48
C LYS A 120 19.83 -0.28 -13.96
N LYS A 121 21.01 -0.34 -13.33
CA LYS A 121 21.20 -0.11 -11.87
C LYS A 121 20.34 -1.01 -10.98
N ALA A 122 20.25 -2.31 -11.31
CA ALA A 122 19.51 -3.32 -10.55
C ALA A 122 19.78 -3.32 -9.02
N HIS A 123 21.01 -3.01 -8.60
CA HIS A 123 21.40 -2.89 -7.18
C HIS A 123 20.64 -1.80 -6.39
N LEU A 124 19.95 -0.88 -7.07
CA LEU A 124 19.09 0.14 -6.45
C LEU A 124 17.65 -0.35 -6.25
N LEU A 125 17.25 -1.45 -6.88
CA LEU A 125 15.95 -2.09 -6.73
C LEU A 125 15.96 -3.02 -5.52
N VAL A 126 16.37 -2.48 -4.38
CA VAL A 126 16.31 -3.14 -3.07
C VAL A 126 15.26 -2.42 -2.24
N ALA A 127 14.50 -3.16 -1.43
CA ALA A 127 13.33 -2.65 -0.73
C ALA A 127 13.58 -1.33 0.03
N ASP A 128 14.72 -1.18 0.70
CA ASP A 128 15.04 0.04 1.44
C ASP A 128 15.43 1.22 0.54
N LYS A 129 16.11 0.96 -0.58
CA LYS A 129 16.51 1.99 -1.55
C LYS A 129 15.31 2.48 -2.37
N PHE A 130 14.45 1.57 -2.80
CA PHE A 130 13.21 1.90 -3.50
C PHE A 130 12.26 2.70 -2.61
N ARG A 131 12.16 2.36 -1.31
CA ARG A 131 11.46 3.18 -0.32
C ARG A 131 12.04 4.59 -0.22
N HIS A 132 13.37 4.71 -0.13
CA HIS A 132 14.03 6.01 -0.05
C HIS A 132 13.77 6.85 -1.30
N SER A 133 13.82 6.24 -2.48
CA SER A 133 13.48 6.88 -3.75
C SER A 133 12.01 7.33 -3.81
N LEU A 134 11.05 6.50 -3.38
CA LEU A 134 9.65 6.90 -3.31
C LEU A 134 9.45 8.07 -2.34
N ASN A 135 10.04 8.01 -1.14
CA ASN A 135 10.01 9.12 -0.19
C ASN A 135 10.60 10.41 -0.81
N TYR A 136 11.69 10.31 -1.58
CA TYR A 136 12.28 11.44 -2.27
C TYR A 136 11.35 11.99 -3.37
N VAL A 137 10.75 11.12 -4.19
CA VAL A 137 9.77 11.51 -5.23
C VAL A 137 8.61 12.25 -4.59
N TYR A 138 8.00 11.68 -3.55
CA TYR A 138 6.94 12.32 -2.76
C TYR A 138 7.41 13.69 -2.25
N THR A 139 8.56 13.75 -1.56
CA THR A 139 9.14 15.01 -1.06
C THR A 139 9.39 16.05 -2.16
N SER A 140 9.86 15.62 -3.33
CA SER A 140 10.15 16.50 -4.47
C SER A 140 8.88 17.06 -5.12
N TRP A 141 7.80 16.28 -5.16
CA TRP A 141 6.48 16.74 -5.58
C TRP A 141 5.94 17.79 -4.61
N PHE A 142 6.19 17.63 -3.30
CA PHE A 142 5.82 18.61 -2.27
C PHE A 142 6.65 19.90 -2.34
N ALA A 143 7.96 19.81 -2.62
CA ALA A 143 8.84 20.97 -2.70
C ALA A 143 8.52 21.91 -3.88
N ARG A 144 7.83 21.42 -4.92
CA ARG A 144 7.47 22.19 -6.14
C ARG A 144 6.14 22.96 -6.04
N GLY A 145 5.56 23.10 -4.85
CA GLY A 145 4.40 23.98 -4.61
C GLY A 145 3.10 23.30 -4.17
N ALA A 146 3.10 21.99 -3.92
CA ALA A 146 1.99 21.34 -3.21
C ALA A 146 2.11 21.63 -1.70
N LYS A 147 1.41 22.67 -1.24
CA LYS A 147 1.39 23.11 0.17
C LYS A 147 0.99 21.96 1.10
N THR A 148 1.99 21.36 1.74
CA THR A 148 1.96 20.54 2.98
C THR A 148 1.00 19.33 2.97
N TYR A 149 1.22 18.36 3.86
CA TYR A 149 0.32 17.23 4.15
C TYR A 149 0.45 15.90 3.38
N VAL A 150 1.63 15.45 2.92
CA VAL A 150 1.85 13.98 2.80
C VAL A 150 3.26 13.54 3.19
N LEU A 151 3.99 14.37 3.95
CA LEU A 151 5.07 13.83 4.76
C LEU A 151 4.44 13.23 6.02
N GLN A 152 4.27 11.92 5.95
CA GLN A 152 3.69 11.04 6.95
C GLN A 152 2.16 11.08 7.03
N PRO A 153 1.46 10.02 6.57
CA PRO A 153 0.06 9.83 6.97
C PRO A 153 -0.08 9.55 8.50
N TYR A 154 1.02 9.62 9.27
CA TYR A 154 1.02 9.67 10.73
C TYR A 154 0.41 10.95 11.33
N TRP A 155 0.40 12.09 10.62
CA TRP A 155 -0.05 13.36 11.19
C TRP A 155 -1.51 13.72 10.87
N ILE A 156 -2.02 13.38 9.67
CA ILE A 156 -3.41 13.71 9.27
C ILE A 156 -4.43 13.03 10.20
N PHE A 157 -4.11 11.84 10.71
CA PHE A 157 -4.99 11.07 11.61
C PHE A 157 -4.60 11.18 13.09
N ARG A 158 -3.72 12.12 13.47
CA ARG A 158 -3.31 12.31 14.88
C ARG A 158 -4.21 13.28 15.65
N SER A 159 -5.19 13.91 14.99
CA SER A 159 -6.03 14.96 15.60
C SER A 159 -7.45 14.51 15.97
N TYR A 160 -7.78 13.22 15.87
CA TYR A 160 -9.10 12.72 16.26
C TYR A 160 -8.93 11.47 17.14
N LYS A 161 -8.66 11.72 18.41
CA LYS A 161 -9.03 10.87 19.55
C LYS A 161 -9.78 11.74 20.53
#